data_AF-A0A832ZG17-F1
#
_entry.id   AF-A0A832ZG17-F1
#
_cell.length_a   1.000
_cell.length_b   1.000
_cell.length_c   1.000
_cell.angle_alpha   90.00
_cell.angle_beta   90.00
_cell.angle_gamma   90.00
#
_symmetry.space_group_name_H-M   'P 1'
#
loop_
_entity.id
_entity.type
_entity.pdbx_description
1 polymer ?
#
loop_
_entity_poly.entity_id
_entity_poly.type
_entity_poly.pdbx_seq_one_letter_code
_entity_poly.pdbx_strand_id
1 'polypeptide(L)'
;MSQREILEALVRLYEKHRRLIKSKEIAEVTGRDEGTVRNIILSLKSLGLVESKTGPSGGYMPTLKAYEVLRGTITQIPVKLKKDGRELDITVVGIELLDIFNP
;
A
#
# COMPACT_ATOMS: atom_id res chain seq x y z
N MET A 1 -19.11 5.46 -6.54
CA MET A 1 -17.65 5.61 -6.76
C MET A 1 -16.97 5.39 -5.43
N SER A 2 -15.89 4.61 -5.38
CA SER A 2 -15.25 4.28 -4.11
C SER A 2 -13.87 4.91 -3.97
N GLN A 3 -13.57 5.45 -2.79
CA GLN A 3 -12.20 5.85 -2.40
C GLN A 3 -11.21 4.69 -2.59
N ARG A 4 -11.68 3.45 -2.45
CA ARG A 4 -10.90 2.23 -2.67
C ARG A 4 -10.42 2.08 -4.12
N GLU A 5 -11.24 2.43 -5.10
CA GLU A 5 -10.91 2.31 -6.53
C GLU A 5 -9.73 3.24 -6.90
N ILE A 6 -9.72 4.47 -6.38
CA ILE A 6 -8.61 5.42 -6.55
C ILE A 6 -7.35 4.93 -5.84
N LEU A 7 -7.49 4.37 -4.63
CA LEU A 7 -6.35 3.85 -3.88
C LEU A 7 -5.70 2.64 -4.57
N GLU A 8 -6.50 1.71 -5.10
CA GLU A 8 -6.03 0.56 -5.89
C GLU A 8 -5.32 0.99 -7.18
N ALA A 9 -5.89 1.97 -7.90
CA ALA A 9 -5.27 2.52 -9.10
C ALA A 9 -3.91 3.18 -8.80
N LEU A 10 -3.83 3.96 -7.71
CA LEU A 10 -2.58 4.58 -7.26
C LEU A 10 -1.52 3.52 -6.92
N VAL A 11 -1.88 2.49 -6.13
CA VAL A 11 -0.96 1.41 -5.76
C VAL A 11 -0.44 0.70 -7.00
N ARG A 12 -1.32 0.29 -7.91
CA ARG A 12 -0.95 -0.40 -9.14
C ARG A 12 0.00 0.42 -10.01
N LEU A 13 -0.28 1.71 -10.19
CA LEU A 13 0.57 2.61 -10.97
C LEU A 13 1.94 2.83 -10.30
N TYR A 14 1.96 2.99 -8.98
CA TYR A 14 3.19 3.18 -8.22
C TYR A 14 4.09 1.94 -8.28
N GLU A 15 3.52 0.73 -8.18
CA GLU A 15 4.28 -0.53 -8.30
C GLU A 15 4.87 -0.72 -9.70
N LYS A 16 4.10 -0.37 -10.74
CA LYS A 16 4.54 -0.47 -12.14
C LYS A 16 5.68 0.49 -12.46
N HIS A 17 5.62 1.73 -11.95
CA HIS A 17 6.54 2.79 -12.38
C HIS A 17 7.62 3.14 -11.36
N ARG A 18 7.48 2.72 -10.10
CA ARG A 18 8.41 3.01 -8.98
C ARG A 18 8.74 4.52 -8.84
N ARG A 19 7.74 5.37 -9.08
CA ARG A 19 7.82 6.84 -8.94
C ARG A 19 6.50 7.43 -8.45
N LEU A 20 6.52 8.69 -8.03
CA LEU A 20 5.32 9.47 -7.74
C LEU A 20 4.39 9.48 -8.96
N ILE A 21 3.08 9.33 -8.69
CA ILE A 21 2.03 9.23 -9.71
C ILE A 21 1.22 10.52 -9.71
N LYS A 22 0.98 11.09 -10.90
CA LYS A 22 0.17 12.31 -11.04
C LYS A 22 -1.33 11.98 -10.97
N SER A 23 -2.15 12.94 -10.53
CA SER A 23 -3.61 12.79 -10.51
C SER A 23 -4.16 12.50 -11.90
N LYS A 24 -3.60 13.13 -12.95
CA LYS A 24 -3.94 12.85 -14.35
C LYS A 24 -3.79 11.38 -14.74
N GLU A 25 -2.72 10.72 -14.33
CA GLU A 25 -2.46 9.30 -14.66
C GLU A 25 -3.50 8.39 -14.01
N ILE A 26 -3.89 8.69 -12.77
CA ILE A 26 -4.92 7.96 -12.05
C ILE A 26 -6.29 8.21 -12.70
N ALA A 27 -6.57 9.46 -13.10
CA ALA A 27 -7.79 9.86 -13.78
C ALA A 27 -7.98 9.15 -15.12
N GLU A 28 -6.93 9.07 -15.95
CA GLU A 28 -6.91 8.34 -17.23
C GLU A 28 -7.26 6.86 -17.04
N VAL A 29 -6.68 6.23 -16.01
CA VAL A 29 -6.85 4.79 -15.75
C VAL A 29 -8.21 4.46 -15.12
N THR A 30 -8.80 5.39 -14.38
CA THR A 30 -10.08 5.20 -13.69
C THR A 30 -11.27 5.80 -14.45
N GLY A 31 -11.02 6.45 -15.59
CA GLY A 31 -12.04 7.12 -16.41
C GLY A 31 -12.70 8.29 -15.68
N ARG A 32 -11.95 9.04 -14.87
CA ARG A 32 -12.47 10.11 -14.01
C ARG A 32 -11.94 11.47 -14.39
N ASP A 33 -12.64 12.50 -13.92
CA ASP A 33 -12.10 13.85 -13.91
C ASP A 33 -10.93 13.97 -12.92
N GLU A 34 -9.89 14.71 -13.32
CA GLU A 34 -8.68 14.87 -12.53
C GLU A 34 -8.94 15.62 -11.20
N GLY A 35 -9.83 16.61 -11.20
CA GLY A 35 -10.23 17.33 -9.99
C GLY A 35 -10.89 16.42 -8.96
N THR A 36 -11.75 15.52 -9.44
CA THR A 36 -12.39 14.49 -8.63
C THR A 36 -11.38 13.54 -7.99
N VAL A 37 -10.38 13.08 -8.76
CA VAL A 37 -9.27 12.26 -8.24
C VAL A 37 -8.50 13.00 -7.16
N ARG A 38 -8.17 14.28 -7.37
CA ARG A 38 -7.46 15.10 -6.37
C ARG A 38 -8.27 15.19 -5.07
N ASN A 39 -9.58 15.43 -5.16
CA ASN A 39 -10.45 15.50 -3.97
C ASN A 39 -10.46 14.19 -3.18
N ILE A 40 -10.55 13.05 -3.86
CA ILE A 40 -10.51 11.73 -3.20
C ILE A 40 -9.14 11.48 -2.57
N ILE A 41 -8.05 11.85 -3.27
CA ILE A 41 -6.70 11.72 -2.72
C ILE A 41 -6.50 12.58 -1.47
N LEU A 42 -7.09 13.78 -1.40
CA LEU A 42 -7.05 14.59 -0.18
C LEU A 42 -7.72 13.85 1.00
N SER A 43 -8.86 13.19 0.76
CA SER A 43 -9.48 12.34 1.78
C SER A 43 -8.63 11.11 2.14
N LEU A 44 -8.00 10.46 1.17
CA LEU A 44 -7.09 9.33 1.43
C LEU A 44 -5.84 9.75 2.20
N LYS A 45 -5.34 10.97 1.94
CA LYS A 45 -4.23 11.57 2.67
C LYS A 45 -4.60 11.85 4.14
N SER A 46 -5.80 12.36 4.43
CA SER A 46 -6.22 12.57 5.82
C SER A 46 -6.36 11.26 6.61
N LEU A 47 -6.60 10.14 5.92
CA LEU A 47 -6.60 8.79 6.52
C LEU A 47 -5.20 8.18 6.68
N GLY A 48 -4.15 8.86 6.21
CA GLY A 48 -2.77 8.38 6.21
C GLY A 48 -2.50 7.26 5.19
N LEU A 49 -3.32 7.13 4.15
CA LEU A 49 -3.17 6.12 3.11
C LEU A 49 -2.32 6.61 1.93
N VAL A 50 -2.16 7.93 1.78
CA VAL A 50 -1.44 8.53 0.66
C VAL A 50 -0.54 9.65 1.15
N GLU A 51 0.69 9.68 0.63
CA GLU A 51 1.59 10.82 0.73
C GLU A 51 1.62 11.61 -0.58
N SER A 52 1.94 12.90 -0.47
CA SER A 52 1.98 13.83 -1.62
C SER A 52 3.25 14.66 -1.59
N LYS A 53 3.93 14.82 -2.73
CA LYS A 53 5.00 15.81 -2.91
C LYS A 53 4.59 16.87 -3.93
N THR A 54 4.93 18.12 -3.65
CA THR A 54 4.66 19.28 -4.52
C THR A 54 5.80 19.52 -5.50
N GLY A 55 5.52 20.13 -6.66
CA GLY A 55 6.52 20.53 -7.66
C GLY A 55 6.32 19.86 -9.02
N PRO A 56 7.17 20.16 -10.02
CA PRO A 56 7.04 19.63 -11.39
C PRO A 56 7.08 18.09 -11.48
N SER A 57 7.91 17.50 -10.61
CA SER A 57 8.06 16.05 -10.42
C SER A 57 7.23 15.52 -9.23
N GLY A 58 6.32 16.34 -8.71
CA GLY A 58 5.41 15.99 -7.63
C GLY A 58 4.34 15.01 -8.05
N GLY A 59 3.58 14.53 -7.06
CA GLY A 59 2.56 13.52 -7.25
C GLY A 59 2.28 12.79 -5.93
N TYR A 60 1.69 11.61 -6.07
CA TYR A 60 1.19 10.82 -4.95
C TYR A 60 1.90 9.48 -4.88
N MET A 61 2.01 8.96 -3.65
CA MET A 61 2.45 7.58 -3.41
C MET A 61 1.63 6.95 -2.29
N PRO A 62 1.37 5.63 -2.37
CA PRO A 62 0.71 4.91 -1.29
C PRO A 62 1.64 4.78 -0.08
N THR A 63 1.08 4.88 1.13
CA THR A 63 1.79 4.56 2.37
C THR A 63 1.75 3.05 2.64
N LEU A 64 2.52 2.55 3.61
CA LEU A 64 2.43 1.16 4.05
C LEU A 64 0.99 0.78 4.46
N LYS A 65 0.31 1.68 5.18
CA LYS A 65 -1.08 1.53 5.62
C LYS A 65 -2.05 1.32 4.46
N ALA A 66 -1.82 1.94 3.30
CA ALA A 66 -2.63 1.67 2.11
C ALA A 66 -2.55 0.21 1.66
N TYR A 67 -1.34 -0.36 1.65
CA TYR A 67 -1.19 -1.77 1.28
C TYR A 67 -1.84 -2.70 2.29
N GLU A 68 -1.76 -2.40 3.59
CA GLU A 68 -2.44 -3.16 4.64
C GLU A 68 -3.96 -3.14 4.44
N VAL A 69 -4.53 -1.94 4.22
CA VAL A 69 -5.98 -1.78 3.98
C VAL A 69 -6.44 -2.50 2.71
N LEU A 70 -5.68 -2.44 1.62
CA LEU A 70 -6.03 -3.10 0.36
C LEU A 70 -5.87 -4.62 0.40
N ARG A 71 -4.89 -5.14 1.15
CA ARG A 71 -4.75 -6.58 1.41
C ARG A 71 -5.91 -7.14 2.24
N GLY A 72 -6.67 -6.26 2.91
CA GLY A 72 -7.73 -6.64 3.84
C GLY A 72 -7.14 -7.18 5.14
N THR A 73 -8.01 -7.54 6.09
CA THR A 73 -7.60 -8.26 7.30
C THR A 73 -6.82 -9.49 6.85
N ILE A 74 -5.51 -9.51 7.11
CA ILE A 74 -4.72 -10.75 7.03
C ILE A 74 -5.49 -11.73 7.90
N THR A 75 -6.16 -12.69 7.27
CA THR A 75 -6.60 -13.87 8.00
C THR A 75 -5.33 -14.38 8.63
N GLN A 76 -5.24 -14.39 9.95
CA GLN A 76 -4.07 -14.93 10.64
C GLN A 76 -4.01 -16.40 10.25
N ILE A 77 -3.24 -16.72 9.21
CA ILE A 77 -3.05 -18.10 8.80
C ILE A 77 -2.12 -18.68 9.85
N PRO A 78 -2.53 -19.73 10.58
CA PRO A 78 -1.63 -20.38 11.51
C PRO A 78 -0.41 -20.89 10.73
N VAL A 79 0.75 -20.33 11.04
CA VAL A 79 2.04 -20.74 10.47
C VAL A 79 2.69 -21.75 11.40
N LYS A 80 3.16 -22.86 10.84
CA LYS A 80 3.91 -23.87 11.59
C LYS A 80 5.33 -23.36 11.83
N LEU A 81 5.73 -23.22 13.09
CA LEU A 81 7.09 -22.84 13.44
C LEU A 81 8.00 -24.08 13.52
N LYS A 82 9.18 -24.00 12.90
CA LYS A 82 10.25 -25.00 13.08
C LYS A 82 11.48 -24.35 13.69
N LYS A 83 12.05 -25.00 14.70
CA LYS A 83 13.37 -24.66 15.26
C LYS A 83 14.28 -25.89 15.14
N ASP A 84 15.44 -25.71 14.51
CA ASP A 84 16.42 -26.79 14.30
C ASP A 84 15.81 -28.05 13.65
N GLY A 85 14.91 -27.83 12.68
CA GLY A 85 14.19 -28.90 11.97
C GLY A 85 13.02 -29.54 12.74
N ARG A 86 12.82 -29.21 14.03
CA ARG A 86 11.70 -29.71 14.83
C ARG A 86 10.51 -28.77 14.78
N GLU A 87 9.33 -29.33 14.51
CA GLU A 87 8.06 -28.58 14.54
C GLU A 87 7.68 -28.27 15.98
N LEU A 88 7.31 -27.01 16.24
CA LEU A 88 6.87 -26.53 17.54
C LEU A 88 5.37 -26.25 17.47
N ASP A 89 4.62 -26.75 18.44
CA ASP A 89 3.19 -26.48 18.59
C ASP A 89 2.97 -25.15 19.32
N ILE A 90 3.38 -24.05 18.67
CA ILE A 90 3.22 -22.69 19.19
C ILE A 90 2.60 -21.76 18.15
N THR A 91 1.69 -20.91 18.60
CA THR A 91 1.06 -19.89 17.75
C THR A 91 1.96 -18.66 17.63
N VAL A 92 2.35 -18.33 16.41
CA VAL A 92 3.11 -17.10 16.12
C VAL A 92 2.16 -15.91 16.07
N VAL A 93 2.37 -14.96 16.99
CA VAL A 93 1.56 -13.72 17.07
C VAL A 93 2.21 -12.52 16.36
N GLY A 94 3.52 -12.58 16.12
CA GLY A 94 4.29 -11.53 15.44
C GLY A 94 5.72 -12.00 15.15
N ILE A 95 6.33 -11.41 14.13
CA ILE A 95 7.72 -11.68 13.74
C ILE A 95 8.45 -10.34 13.69
N GLU A 96 9.51 -10.20 14.48
CA GLU A 96 10.42 -9.07 14.44
C GLU A 96 11.78 -9.55 13.91
N LEU A 97 12.23 -8.95 12.82
CA LEU A 97 13.52 -9.24 12.22
C LEU A 97 14.55 -8.30 12.85
N LEU A 98 15.38 -8.85 13.74
CA LEU A 98 16.40 -8.07 14.47
C LEU A 98 17.58 -7.68 13.57
N ASP A 99 17.98 -8.58 12.66
CA ASP A 99 19.01 -8.30 11.67
C ASP A 99 18.92 -9.33 10.53
N ILE A 100 19.39 -8.95 9.35
CA ILE A 100 19.51 -9.83 8.18
C ILE A 100 20.97 -9.83 7.76
N PHE A 101 21.75 -10.73 8.35
CA PHE A 101 23.07 -11.07 7.80
C PHE A 101 22.86 -11.90 6.54
N ASN A 102 23.16 -11.29 5.39
CA ASN A 102 23.31 -11.99 4.12
C ASN A 102 24.79 -12.40 3.99
N PRO A 103 25.18 -13.66 4.24
CA PRO A 103 26.54 -14.14 3.98
C PRO A 103 26.86 -14.18 2.48
#